data_AF-A0A3D6EGZ1-F1
#
_entry.id   AF-A0A3D6EGZ1-F1
#
_cell.length_a   1.000
_cell.length_b   1.000
_cell.length_c   1.000
_cell.angle_alpha   90.00
_cell.angle_beta   90.00
_cell.angle_gamma   90.00
#
_symmetry.space_group_name_H-M   'P 1'
#
loop_
_entity.id
_entity.type
_entity.pdbx_description
1 polymer ?
#
loop_
_entity_poly.entity_id
_entity_poly.type
_entity_poly.pdbx_seq_one_letter_code
_entity_poly.pdbx_strand_id
1 'polypeptide(L)'
;MTALFLGLLAACRGVPARPAAVPPEARWGGEGRRGVFLKVEGHQGTLWQLHVWDRDGRLLGSGPFRLRGFAKAAIVPEEVLAWENGALQLKDGTWLVPEAPAPERP
;
A
#
# COMPACT_ATOMS: atom_id res chain seq x y z
N MET A 1 15.89 -40.57 -17.78
CA MET A 1 15.65 -39.81 -16.53
C MET A 1 15.54 -38.34 -16.91
N THR A 2 14.32 -37.85 -17.12
CA THR A 2 14.08 -36.44 -17.44
C THR A 2 13.01 -35.96 -16.46
N ALA A 3 13.46 -35.42 -15.33
CA ALA A 3 12.57 -34.88 -14.31
C ALA A 3 12.03 -33.54 -14.81
N LEU A 4 10.77 -33.56 -15.25
CA LEU A 4 9.93 -32.38 -15.38
C LEU A 4 9.84 -31.72 -14.00
N PHE A 5 10.61 -30.65 -13.78
CA PHE A 5 10.35 -29.74 -12.67
C PHE A 5 9.08 -28.95 -12.99
N LEU A 6 7.94 -29.59 -12.76
CA LEU A 6 6.67 -28.93 -12.47
C LEU A 6 6.91 -28.06 -11.24
N GLY A 7 7.26 -26.80 -11.46
CA GLY A 7 7.28 -25.74 -10.47
C GLY A 7 5.85 -25.42 -10.05
N LEU A 8 5.23 -26.34 -9.33
CA LEU A 8 4.01 -26.16 -8.56
C LEU A 8 4.36 -25.30 -7.33
N LEU A 9 4.70 -24.03 -7.53
CA LEU A 9 4.67 -23.08 -6.43
C LEU A 9 3.21 -22.71 -6.23
N ALA A 10 2.62 -23.45 -5.29
CA ALA A 10 1.36 -23.13 -4.65
C ALA A 10 1.20 -21.61 -4.56
N ALA A 11 0.01 -21.14 -4.94
CA ALA A 11 -0.45 -19.81 -4.61
C ALA A 11 -0.49 -19.67 -3.08
N CYS A 12 0.66 -19.39 -2.47
CA CYS A 12 0.75 -18.82 -1.15
C CYS A 12 0.04 -17.48 -1.27
N ARG A 13 -1.19 -17.45 -0.76
CA ARG A 13 -2.00 -16.26 -0.53
C ARG A 13 -1.34 -15.46 0.62
N GLY A 14 -0.06 -15.17 0.46
CA GLY A 14 0.87 -14.72 1.49
C GLY A 14 1.66 -13.51 1.01
N VAL A 15 2.23 -12.80 1.98
CA VAL A 15 3.06 -11.62 1.79
C VAL A 15 4.08 -11.87 0.65
N PRO A 16 4.12 -11.05 -0.41
CA PRO A 16 5.11 -11.19 -1.47
C PRO A 16 6.51 -10.91 -0.94
N ALA A 17 7.51 -11.47 -1.60
CA ALA A 17 8.89 -11.06 -1.36
C ALA A 17 9.03 -9.55 -1.62
N ARG A 18 9.79 -8.85 -0.76
CA ARG A 18 10.01 -7.41 -0.89
C ARG A 18 10.87 -7.12 -2.14
N PRO A 19 10.38 -6.32 -3.10
CA PRO A 19 11.18 -5.87 -4.24
C PRO A 19 12.31 -4.94 -3.81
N ALA A 20 13.42 -4.89 -4.56
CA ALA A 20 14.59 -4.06 -4.23
C ALA A 20 14.28 -2.54 -4.16
N ALA A 21 13.28 -2.08 -4.93
CA ALA A 21 12.83 -0.69 -4.91
C ALA A 21 12.01 -0.31 -3.67
N VAL A 22 11.54 -1.31 -2.91
CA VAL A 22 10.73 -1.10 -1.71
C VAL A 22 11.65 -1.03 -0.50
N PRO A 23 11.65 0.09 0.25
CA PRO A 23 12.56 0.28 1.38
C PRO A 23 12.17 -0.61 2.56
N PRO A 24 13.10 -0.91 3.49
CA PRO A 24 12.87 -1.91 4.51
C PRO A 24 11.81 -1.54 5.55
N GLU A 25 11.49 -0.26 5.67
CA GLU A 25 10.44 0.28 6.54
C GLU A 25 9.04 0.07 5.96
N ALA A 26 8.93 -0.09 4.63
CA ALA A 26 7.64 -0.37 4.00
C ALA A 26 7.19 -1.80 4.27
N ARG A 27 5.95 -1.95 4.72
CA ARG A 27 5.36 -3.23 5.11
C ARG A 27 4.22 -3.59 4.17
N TRP A 28 4.06 -4.89 3.93
CA TRP A 28 2.98 -5.38 3.09
C TRP A 28 1.64 -5.30 3.83
N GLY A 29 0.62 -4.81 3.14
CA GLY A 29 -0.75 -4.75 3.60
C GLY A 29 -1.73 -5.21 2.52
N GLY A 30 -2.85 -5.81 2.94
CA GLY A 30 -3.88 -6.34 2.04
C GLY A 30 -3.55 -7.73 1.46
N GLU A 31 -4.44 -8.19 0.57
CA GLU A 31 -4.40 -9.56 0.03
C GLU A 31 -4.32 -9.60 -1.50
N GLY A 32 -3.65 -10.64 -1.99
CA GLY A 32 -3.62 -10.97 -3.42
C GLY A 32 -2.99 -9.87 -4.27
N ARG A 33 -3.61 -9.56 -5.42
CA ARG A 33 -3.11 -8.56 -6.37
C ARG A 33 -3.40 -7.11 -5.97
N ARG A 34 -4.26 -6.90 -4.96
CA ARG A 34 -4.68 -5.58 -4.50
C ARG A 34 -3.93 -5.10 -3.25
N GLY A 35 -3.12 -5.97 -2.64
CA GLY A 35 -2.22 -5.57 -1.57
C GLY A 35 -1.09 -4.68 -2.08
N VAL A 36 -0.47 -3.96 -1.15
CA VAL A 36 0.59 -2.98 -1.42
C VAL A 36 1.64 -3.03 -0.33
N PHE A 37 2.84 -2.57 -0.67
CA PHE A 37 3.80 -2.14 0.35
C PHE A 37 3.47 -0.70 0.75
N LEU A 38 3.34 -0.46 2.05
CA LEU A 38 3.00 0.82 2.63
C LEU A 38 4.11 1.27 3.58
N LYS A 39 4.60 2.49 3.38
CA LYS A 39 5.41 3.23 4.37
C LYS A 39 4.59 4.44 4.82
N VAL A 40 4.48 4.61 6.14
CA VAL A 40 3.81 5.77 6.76
C VAL A 40 4.89 6.63 7.41
N GLU A 41 5.00 7.89 7.01
CA GLU A 41 6.05 8.81 7.51
C GLU A 41 5.58 9.71 8.64
N GLY A 42 4.27 9.95 8.73
CA GLY A 42 3.65 10.79 9.75
C GLY A 42 2.32 11.34 9.30
N HIS A 43 1.71 12.19 10.12
CA HIS A 43 0.46 12.86 9.77
C HIS A 43 0.31 14.22 10.45
N GLN A 44 -0.51 15.08 9.85
CA GLN A 44 -0.98 16.34 10.42
C GLN A 44 -2.50 16.39 10.29
N GLY A 45 -3.20 16.20 11.41
CA GLY A 45 -4.66 16.07 11.40
C GLY A 45 -5.10 14.87 10.54
N THR A 46 -5.86 15.14 9.48
CA THR A 46 -6.35 14.11 8.55
C THR A 46 -5.42 13.84 7.37
N LEU A 47 -4.30 14.54 7.25
CA LEU A 47 -3.33 14.34 6.17
C LEU A 47 -2.20 13.42 6.60
N TRP A 48 -2.05 12.30 5.93
CA TRP A 48 -1.03 11.28 6.18
C TRP A 48 0.02 11.28 5.09
N GLN A 49 1.30 11.33 5.44
CA GLN A 49 2.39 11.21 4.48
C GLN A 49 2.68 9.74 4.24
N LEU A 50 2.38 9.27 3.03
CA LEU A 50 2.47 7.85 2.66
C LEU A 50 3.37 7.66 1.44
N HIS A 51 3.99 6.49 1.38
CA HIS A 51 4.51 5.92 0.13
C HIS A 51 3.87 4.55 -0.08
N VAL A 52 3.36 4.33 -1.28
CA VAL A 52 2.62 3.13 -1.65
C VAL A 52 3.23 2.51 -2.90
N TRP A 53 3.63 1.25 -2.81
CA TRP A 53 4.13 0.48 -3.94
C TRP A 53 3.26 -0.74 -4.18
N ASP A 54 3.13 -1.16 -5.43
CA ASP A 54 2.53 -2.45 -5.74
C ASP A 54 3.45 -3.62 -5.33
N ARG A 55 2.95 -4.83 -5.54
CA ARG A 55 3.64 -6.10 -5.27
C ARG A 55 4.97 -6.26 -6.02
N ASP A 56 5.14 -5.59 -7.16
CA ASP A 56 6.30 -5.70 -8.02
C ASP A 56 7.31 -4.57 -7.76
N GLY A 57 6.97 -3.65 -6.84
CA GLY A 57 7.83 -2.57 -6.38
C GLY A 57 7.67 -1.28 -7.16
N ARG A 58 6.65 -1.17 -8.02
CA ARG A 58 6.33 0.08 -8.71
C ARG A 58 5.63 1.02 -7.73
N LEU A 59 6.10 2.26 -7.67
CA LEU A 59 5.45 3.31 -6.90
C LEU A 59 4.07 3.64 -7.50
N LEU A 60 3.03 3.48 -6.70
CA LEU A 60 1.63 3.81 -7.03
C LEU A 60 1.27 5.23 -6.59
N GLY A 61 1.84 5.68 -5.46
CA GLY A 61 1.62 7.03 -4.93
C GLY A 61 2.59 7.38 -3.81
N SER A 62 2.89 8.67 -3.68
CA SER A 62 3.76 9.24 -2.66
C SER A 62 3.26 10.63 -2.29
N GLY A 63 3.37 11.00 -1.01
CA GLY A 63 3.03 12.33 -0.50
C GLY A 63 1.81 12.34 0.42
N PRO A 64 1.06 13.46 0.49
CA PRO A 64 -0.08 13.60 1.37
C PRO A 64 -1.29 12.80 0.89
N PHE A 65 -1.88 12.02 1.79
CA PHE A 65 -3.15 11.33 1.61
C PHE A 65 -4.14 11.80 2.66
N ARG A 66 -5.31 12.23 2.21
CA ARG A 66 -6.38 12.67 3.10
C ARG A 66 -7.20 11.48 3.57
N LEU A 67 -7.30 11.35 4.89
CA LEU A 67 -8.17 10.40 5.58
C LEU A 67 -9.64 10.78 5.36
N ARG A 68 -10.43 9.80 4.90
CA ARG A 68 -11.88 9.90 4.70
C ARG A 68 -12.54 8.71 5.40
N GLY A 69 -13.57 8.97 6.19
CA GLY A 69 -14.21 7.95 7.02
C GLY A 69 -13.86 8.12 8.49
N PHE A 70 -13.40 7.06 9.14
CA PHE A 70 -13.16 7.06 10.57
C PHE A 70 -11.87 7.77 10.95
N ALA A 71 -11.89 8.45 12.10
CA ALA A 71 -10.68 9.02 12.68
C ALA A 71 -9.72 7.90 13.09
N LYS A 72 -8.43 8.11 12.84
CA LYS A 72 -7.38 7.15 13.18
C LYS A 72 -6.22 7.83 13.91
N ALA A 73 -5.73 7.16 14.94
CA ALA A 73 -4.49 7.54 15.63
C ALA A 73 -3.24 7.01 14.91
N ALA A 74 -3.39 5.94 14.13
CA ALA A 74 -2.33 5.31 13.36
C ALA A 74 -2.90 4.69 12.08
N ILE A 75 -2.12 4.68 11.00
CA ILE A 75 -2.37 3.84 9.83
C ILE A 75 -1.42 2.66 9.92
N VAL A 76 -1.97 1.45 10.04
CA VAL A 76 -1.18 0.23 10.11
C VAL A 76 -1.35 -0.58 8.81
N PRO A 77 -0.25 -1.08 8.21
CA PRO A 77 -0.28 -1.89 6.99
C PRO A 77 -1.23 -3.10 7.07
N GLU A 78 -1.36 -3.71 8.25
CA GLU A 78 -2.21 -4.88 8.49
C GLU A 78 -3.70 -4.56 8.35
N GLU A 79 -4.10 -3.30 8.50
CA GLU A 79 -5.46 -2.82 8.28
C GLU A 79 -5.77 -2.51 6.83
N VAL A 80 -4.78 -2.53 5.94
CA VAL A 80 -5.01 -2.36 4.51
C VAL A 80 -5.88 -3.50 4.00
N LEU A 81 -6.96 -3.13 3.31
CA LEU A 81 -7.80 -4.05 2.57
C LEU A 81 -7.30 -4.17 1.13
N ALA A 82 -7.15 -3.03 0.45
CA ALA A 82 -6.78 -2.97 -0.96
C ALA A 82 -6.29 -1.57 -1.35
N TRP A 83 -5.50 -1.52 -2.42
CA TRP A 83 -5.38 -0.33 -3.27
C TRP A 83 -6.44 -0.39 -4.36
N GLU A 84 -7.29 0.64 -4.44
CA GLU A 84 -8.41 0.68 -5.37
C GLU A 84 -8.68 2.11 -5.85
N ASN A 85 -8.83 2.27 -7.17
CA ASN A 85 -9.11 3.57 -7.82
C ASN A 85 -8.16 4.71 -7.41
N GLY A 86 -6.88 4.38 -7.20
CA GLY A 86 -5.86 5.37 -6.80
C GLY A 86 -5.90 5.75 -5.32
N ALA A 87 -6.65 5.03 -4.49
CA ALA A 87 -6.74 5.28 -3.05
C ALA A 87 -6.47 3.99 -2.26
N LEU A 88 -6.01 4.15 -1.01
CA LEU A 88 -5.80 3.05 -0.10
C LEU A 88 -7.04 2.85 0.76
N GLN A 89 -7.67 1.67 0.63
CA GLN A 89 -8.82 1.28 1.42
C GLN A 89 -8.37 0.45 2.63
N LEU A 90 -8.94 0.74 3.79
CA LEU A 90 -8.71 0.00 5.03
C LEU A 90 -9.93 -0.88 5.35
N LYS A 91 -9.71 -1.91 6.18
CA LYS A 91 -10.71 -2.93 6.53
C LYS A 91 -11.93 -2.37 7.26
N ASP A 92 -11.79 -1.24 7.95
CA ASP A 92 -12.89 -0.55 8.64
C ASP A 92 -13.72 0.38 7.73
N GLY A 93 -13.43 0.40 6.43
CA GLY A 93 -14.10 1.27 5.46
C GLY A 93 -13.49 2.66 5.33
N THR A 94 -12.40 2.96 6.05
CA THR A 94 -11.63 4.20 5.88
C THR A 94 -10.88 4.20 4.55
N TRP A 95 -10.78 5.39 3.96
CA TRP A 95 -10.02 5.63 2.73
C TRP A 95 -8.94 6.67 2.96
N LEU A 96 -7.74 6.40 2.42
CA LEU A 96 -6.67 7.37 2.28
C LEU A 96 -6.59 7.72 0.80
N VAL A 97 -6.99 8.94 0.48
CA VAL A 97 -7.07 9.43 -0.90
C VAL A 97 -5.91 10.39 -1.14
N PRO A 98 -5.09 10.22 -2.19
CA PRO A 98 -4.03 11.17 -2.52
C PRO A 98 -4.60 12.58 -2.61
N GLU A 99 -3.94 13.52 -1.93
CA GLU A 99 -4.24 14.92 -2.11
C GLU A 99 -3.54 15.38 -3.39
N ALA A 100 -4.31 15.96 -4.32
CA ALA A 100 -3.72 16.57 -5.50
C ALA A 100 -2.68 17.61 -5.04
N PRO A 101 -1.55 17.75 -5.75
CA PRO A 101 -0.61 18.82 -5.45
C PRO A 101 -1.38 20.15 -5.43
N ALA A 102 -1.16 20.94 -4.38
CA ALA A 102 -1.79 22.25 -4.29
C ALA A 102 -1.47 23.02 -5.57
N PRO A 103 -2.44 23.67 -6.22
CA PRO A 103 -2.15 24.50 -7.37
C PRO A 103 -1.10 25.53 -6.96
N GLU A 104 0.02 25.57 -7.69
CA GLU A 104 1.02 26.62 -7.54
C GLU A 104 0.28 27.95 -7.69
N ARG A 105 0.18 28.73 -6.61
CA ARG A 105 -0.36 30.08 -6.72
C ARG A 105 0.59 30.89 -7.62
N PRO A 106 0.06 31.57 -8.64
CA PRO A 106 0.87 32.44 -9.49
C PRO A 106 1.47 33.62 -8.71
#